data_AF-A0A7J6Q9L7-F1
#
_entry.id   AF-A0A7J6Q9L7-F1
#
_cell.length_a   1.000
_cell.length_b   1.000
_cell.length_c   1.000
_cell.angle_alpha   90.00
_cell.angle_beta   90.00
_cell.angle_gamma   90.00
#
_symmetry.space_group_name_H-M   'P 1'
#
loop_
_entity.id
_entity.type
_entity.pdbx_description
1 polymer ?
#
loop_
_entity_poly.entity_id
_entity_poly.type
_entity_poly.pdbx_seq_one_letter_code
_entity_poly.pdbx_strand_id
1 'polypeptide(L)'
;RGDITHVVTVPAADETAMLRNVARGPVAVSLYAGAPPFEYYKKGIITAKTCGVSNVHHTVIIVGYNTSSTGVPYWKIMNTWGKSWGMKGFAYIERTGNRPGPCNILVDANKYPVYGNTVKSSVCAGGR
;
A
#
# COMPACT_ATOMS: atom_id res chain seq x y z
N ARG A 1 -19.86 -4.70 3.15
CA ARG A 1 -18.90 -5.82 3.30
C ARG A 1 -19.24 -6.51 4.62
N GLY A 2 -19.17 -7.83 4.73
CA GLY A 2 -19.30 -8.51 6.02
C GLY A 2 -18.05 -8.29 6.88
N ASP A 3 -17.94 -9.01 8.00
CA ASP A 3 -16.77 -8.95 8.88
C ASP A 3 -15.49 -9.47 8.20
N ILE A 4 -14.33 -9.10 8.75
CA ILE A 4 -13.05 -9.66 8.32
C ILE A 4 -13.01 -11.11 8.76
N THR A 5 -12.85 -12.02 7.81
CA THR A 5 -12.79 -13.46 8.09
C THR A 5 -11.35 -13.95 8.28
N HIS A 6 -10.42 -13.39 7.51
CA HIS A 6 -8.99 -13.67 7.61
C HIS A 6 -8.17 -12.58 6.93
N VAL A 7 -6.86 -12.60 7.15
CA VAL A 7 -5.88 -11.71 6.52
C VAL A 7 -5.01 -12.53 5.58
N VAL A 8 -4.77 -12.02 4.38
CA VAL A 8 -3.95 -12.70 3.37
C VAL A 8 -2.65 -11.93 3.17
N THR A 9 -1.56 -12.67 3.02
CA THR A 9 -0.24 -12.14 2.66
C THR A 9 -0.10 -12.15 1.13
N VAL A 10 0.35 -11.03 0.56
CA VAL A 10 0.79 -10.95 -0.83
C VAL A 10 2.26 -11.39 -0.89
N PRO A 11 2.65 -12.27 -1.83
CA PRO A 11 4.04 -12.64 -2.00
C PRO A 11 4.97 -11.44 -2.12
N ALA A 12 6.17 -11.55 -1.55
CA ALA A 12 7.18 -10.51 -1.63
C ALA A 12 7.55 -10.22 -3.09
N ALA A 13 7.75 -8.95 -3.42
CA ALA A 13 8.14 -8.50 -4.76
C ALA A 13 7.23 -8.99 -5.90
N ASP A 14 5.94 -9.27 -5.66
CA ASP A 14 4.95 -9.53 -6.71
C ASP A 14 4.12 -8.27 -6.97
N GLU A 15 4.60 -7.40 -7.88
CA GLU A 15 3.91 -6.15 -8.19
C GLU A 15 2.52 -6.42 -8.79
N THR A 16 2.37 -7.49 -9.58
CA THR A 16 1.09 -7.80 -10.23
C THR A 16 0.03 -8.17 -9.18
N ALA A 17 0.39 -8.99 -8.19
CA ALA A 17 -0.49 -9.29 -7.08
C ALA A 17 -0.78 -8.05 -6.22
N MET A 18 0.22 -7.20 -5.97
CA MET A 18 0.01 -5.95 -5.24
C MET A 18 -0.97 -5.02 -5.95
N LEU A 19 -0.83 -4.81 -7.26
CA LEU A 19 -1.76 -3.99 -8.04
C LEU A 19 -3.20 -4.49 -7.93
N ARG A 20 -3.42 -5.80 -8.11
CA ARG A 20 -4.75 -6.41 -7.98
C ARG A 20 -5.35 -6.19 -6.58
N ASN A 21 -4.55 -6.30 -5.53
CA ASN A 21 -5.04 -6.17 -4.16
C ASN A 21 -5.27 -4.71 -3.76
N VAL A 22 -4.36 -3.80 -4.12
CA VAL A 22 -4.52 -2.36 -3.89
C VAL A 22 -5.76 -1.81 -4.61
N ALA A 23 -6.09 -2.34 -5.79
CA ALA A 23 -7.32 -1.98 -6.50
C ALA A 23 -8.61 -2.40 -5.76
N ARG A 24 -8.55 -3.40 -4.87
CA ARG A 24 -9.68 -3.87 -4.05
C ARG A 24 -9.79 -3.15 -2.71
N GLY A 25 -8.69 -2.59 -2.22
CA GLY A 25 -8.63 -1.86 -0.96
C GLY A 25 -7.20 -1.66 -0.47
N PRO A 26 -7.05 -1.02 0.69
CA PRO A 26 -5.72 -0.72 1.23
C PRO A 26 -4.94 -1.98 1.59
N VAL A 27 -3.62 -1.95 1.35
CA VAL A 27 -2.69 -3.02 1.69
C VAL A 27 -1.67 -2.48 2.70
N ALA A 28 -1.57 -3.10 3.87
CA ALA A 28 -0.52 -2.80 4.83
C ALA A 28 0.81 -3.35 4.30
N VAL A 29 1.90 -2.62 4.51
CA VAL A 29 3.26 -3.00 4.11
C VAL A 29 4.28 -2.49 5.11
N SER A 30 5.42 -3.17 5.23
CA SER A 30 6.56 -2.69 6.01
C SER A 30 7.64 -2.11 5.11
N LEU A 31 8.30 -1.05 5.58
CA LEU A 31 9.41 -0.42 4.88
C LEU A 31 10.52 0.04 5.84
N TYR A 32 11.67 0.38 5.25
CA TYR A 32 12.79 1.02 5.92
C TYR A 32 12.57 2.53 6.03
N ALA A 33 12.17 3.00 7.22
CA ALA A 33 11.82 4.41 7.43
C ALA A 33 13.00 5.31 7.82
N GLY A 34 14.15 4.72 8.19
CA GLY A 34 15.36 5.47 8.55
C GLY A 34 16.16 6.03 7.36
N ALA A 35 15.70 5.84 6.13
CA ALA A 35 16.29 6.50 4.98
C ALA A 35 15.91 7.98 4.98
N PRO A 36 16.85 8.94 4.85
CA PRO A 36 16.53 10.37 4.87
C PRO A 36 15.43 10.80 3.88
N PRO A 37 15.34 10.23 2.66
CA PRO A 37 14.26 10.57 1.73
C PRO A 37 12.86 10.14 2.18
N PHE A 38 12.76 9.18 3.10
CA PHE A 38 11.51 8.79 3.74
C PHE A 38 11.30 9.58 5.03
N GLU A 39 12.28 9.55 5.95
CA GLU A 39 12.19 10.18 7.26
C GLU A 39 11.75 11.65 7.16
N TYR A 40 12.40 12.40 6.27
CA TYR A 40 12.18 13.83 6.06
C TYR A 40 11.33 14.15 4.83
N TYR A 41 10.58 13.18 4.30
CA TYR A 41 9.81 13.35 3.08
C TYR A 41 8.87 14.57 3.14
N LYS A 42 8.84 15.35 2.05
CA LYS A 42 7.95 16.51 1.87
C LYS A 42 7.11 16.43 0.60
N LYS A 43 7.71 16.04 -0.53
CA LYS A 43 7.05 15.96 -1.85
C LYS A 43 7.90 15.15 -2.83
N GLY A 44 7.33 14.84 -4.00
CA GLY A 44 8.01 14.12 -5.08
C GLY A 44 7.76 12.62 -5.03
N ILE A 45 8.56 11.85 -5.77
CA ILE A 45 8.51 10.39 -5.74
C ILE A 45 9.83 9.90 -5.13
N ILE A 46 9.75 9.11 -4.07
CA ILE A 46 10.90 8.41 -3.50
C ILE A 46 11.26 7.28 -4.47
N THR A 47 12.49 7.30 -4.99
CA THR A 47 12.98 6.34 -5.98
C THR A 47 13.96 5.36 -5.37
N ALA A 48 14.23 4.26 -6.08
CA ALA A 48 15.20 3.24 -5.66
C ALA A 48 16.62 3.82 -5.50
N LYS A 49 16.94 4.90 -6.24
CA LYS A 49 18.21 5.62 -6.11
C LYS A 49 18.34 6.40 -4.82
N THR A 50 17.21 6.85 -4.27
CA THR A 50 17.17 7.70 -3.08
C THR A 50 16.94 6.89 -1.81
N CYS A 51 16.14 5.84 -1.87
CA CYS A 51 15.84 5.00 -0.72
C CYS A 51 16.32 3.58 -0.97
N GLY A 52 17.50 3.28 -0.42
CA GLY A 52 18.14 1.98 -0.54
C GLY A 52 17.42 0.86 0.19
N VAL A 53 18.11 -0.26 0.32
CA VAL A 53 17.61 -1.49 0.95
C VAL A 53 18.25 -1.64 2.32
N SER A 54 17.41 -1.81 3.35
CA SER A 54 17.82 -2.09 4.73
C SER A 54 16.67 -2.80 5.46
N ASN A 55 16.87 -3.12 6.73
CA ASN A 55 15.87 -3.78 7.57
C ASN A 55 14.62 -2.91 7.70
N VAL A 56 13.48 -3.48 7.30
CA VAL A 56 12.18 -2.85 7.45
C VAL A 56 11.78 -2.85 8.92
N HIS A 57 11.24 -1.73 9.39
CA HIS A 57 10.89 -1.54 10.81
C HIS A 57 9.72 -0.57 11.03
N HIS A 58 9.08 -0.12 9.95
CA HIS A 58 7.94 0.80 10.03
C HIS A 58 6.83 0.34 9.08
N THR A 59 5.59 0.36 9.54
CA THR A 59 4.43 -0.06 8.76
C THR A 59 3.65 1.14 8.24
N VAL A 60 3.30 1.09 6.96
CA VAL A 60 2.44 2.07 6.28
C VAL A 60 1.33 1.36 5.52
N ILE A 61 0.42 2.12 4.93
CA ILE A 61 -0.66 1.57 4.11
C ILE A 61 -0.53 2.08 2.68
N ILE A 62 -0.43 1.16 1.72
CA ILE A 62 -0.61 1.50 0.31
C ILE A 62 -2.11 1.69 0.07
N VAL A 63 -2.50 2.91 -0.31
CA VAL A 63 -3.89 3.31 -0.52
C VAL A 63 -4.25 3.49 -2.00
N GLY A 64 -3.27 3.36 -2.89
CA GLY A 64 -3.45 3.48 -4.33
C GLY A 64 -2.12 3.45 -5.08
N TYR A 65 -2.22 3.57 -6.39
CA TYR A 65 -1.09 3.71 -7.30
C TYR A 65 -1.48 4.56 -8.49
N ASN A 66 -0.51 5.16 -9.17
CA ASN A 66 -0.70 5.85 -10.43
C ASN A 66 0.63 5.99 -11.18
N THR A 67 0.61 6.66 -12.32
CA THR A 67 1.80 7.06 -13.07
C THR A 67 1.88 8.58 -13.10
N SER A 68 3.08 9.14 -12.88
CA SER A 68 3.30 10.58 -12.98
C SER A 68 3.12 11.08 -14.42
N SER A 69 3.00 12.39 -14.60
CA SER A 69 3.02 13.01 -15.94
C SER A 69 4.31 12.75 -16.72
N THR A 70 5.40 12.40 -16.04
CA THR A 70 6.71 12.04 -16.62
C THR A 70 6.87 10.53 -16.84
N GLY A 71 5.81 9.73 -16.64
CA GLY A 71 5.84 8.29 -16.90
C GLY A 71 6.37 7.42 -15.76
N VAL A 72 6.59 7.97 -14.56
CA VAL A 72 7.10 7.20 -13.42
C VAL A 72 5.93 6.58 -12.64
N PRO A 73 5.79 5.25 -12.61
CA PRO A 73 4.77 4.59 -11.79
C PRO A 73 5.11 4.72 -10.30
N TYR A 74 4.12 4.98 -9.46
CA TYR A 74 4.28 5.08 -8.01
C TYR A 74 3.12 4.45 -7.22
N TRP A 75 3.45 3.99 -6.01
CA TRP A 75 2.53 3.70 -4.93
C TRP A 75 2.21 5.00 -4.19
N LYS A 76 0.94 5.23 -3.87
CA LYS A 76 0.51 6.24 -2.91
C LYS A 76 0.38 5.57 -1.55
N ILE A 77 1.16 6.02 -0.59
CA ILE A 77 1.12 5.51 0.79
C ILE A 77 0.53 6.53 1.75
N MET A 78 -0.13 6.04 2.79
CA MET A 78 -0.56 6.78 3.96
C MET A 78 0.33 6.40 5.14
N ASN A 79 0.88 7.42 5.81
CA ASN A 79 1.72 7.25 6.99
C ASN A 79 0.98 7.70 8.27
N THR A 80 1.51 7.32 9.43
CA THR A 80 0.92 7.57 10.76
C THR A 80 1.59 8.73 11.51
N TRP A 81 2.51 9.46 10.90
CA TRP A 81 3.27 10.56 11.52
C TRP A 81 2.59 11.94 11.42
N GLY A 82 1.26 11.95 11.31
CA GLY A 82 0.47 13.17 11.22
C GLY A 82 0.53 13.87 9.86
N LYS A 83 -0.26 14.94 9.74
CA LYS A 83 -0.44 15.66 8.47
C LYS A 83 0.72 16.59 8.09
N SER A 84 1.61 16.91 9.04
CA SER A 84 2.80 17.75 8.80
C SER A 84 3.92 17.00 8.08
N TRP A 85 3.89 15.67 8.11
CA TRP A 85 4.80 14.83 7.35
C TRP A 85 4.31 14.65 5.92
N GLY A 86 5.24 14.76 4.96
CA GLY A 86 4.94 14.57 3.55
C GLY A 86 3.86 15.47 2.99
N MET A 87 3.07 14.90 2.08
CA MET A 87 1.99 15.57 1.40
C MET A 87 0.68 15.33 2.16
N LYS A 88 0.51 16.03 3.28
CA LYS A 88 -0.65 15.88 4.19
C LYS A 88 -0.76 14.47 4.80
N GLY A 89 0.37 13.86 5.17
CA GLY A 89 0.46 12.49 5.71
C GLY A 89 0.64 11.40 4.65
N PHE A 90 0.77 11.77 3.37
CA PHE A 90 0.97 10.84 2.26
C PHE A 90 2.35 11.01 1.62
N ALA A 91 2.83 9.94 1.00
CA ALA A 91 4.02 9.97 0.15
C ALA A 91 3.82 9.13 -1.12
N TYR A 92 4.67 9.38 -2.10
CA TYR A 92 4.73 8.59 -3.33
C TYR A 92 6.05 7.82 -3.38
N ILE A 93 5.96 6.52 -3.62
CA ILE A 93 7.12 5.63 -3.69
C ILE A 93 7.10 4.94 -5.05
N GLU A 94 8.20 5.03 -5.79
CA GLU A 94 8.35 4.44 -7.12
C GLU A 94 7.99 2.95 -7.11
N ARG A 95 7.23 2.50 -8.11
CA ARG A 95 7.05 1.07 -8.36
C ARG A 95 8.14 0.59 -9.30
N THR A 96 8.79 -0.51 -8.95
CA THR A 96 9.98 -0.99 -9.67
C THR A 96 9.79 -2.39 -10.25
N GLY A 97 8.54 -2.80 -10.49
CA GLY A 97 8.19 -4.14 -10.96
C GLY A 97 8.34 -5.18 -9.86
N ASN A 98 8.65 -6.42 -10.25
CA ASN A 98 8.82 -7.54 -9.33
C ASN A 98 10.15 -7.47 -8.57
N ARG A 99 10.31 -6.42 -7.77
CA ARG A 99 11.50 -6.10 -6.96
C ARG A 99 11.07 -5.63 -5.57
N PRO A 100 11.99 -5.62 -4.58
CA PRO A 100 11.73 -5.06 -3.24
C PRO A 100 11.15 -3.65 -3.18
N GLY A 101 11.37 -2.84 -4.21
CA GLY A 101 10.99 -1.43 -4.22
C GLY A 101 11.93 -0.53 -3.41
N PRO A 102 11.81 0.79 -3.56
CA PRO A 102 12.52 1.73 -2.69
C PRO A 102 12.14 1.50 -1.22
N CYS A 103 13.09 1.68 -0.31
CA CYS A 103 12.90 1.43 1.11
C CYS A 103 12.48 -0.02 1.45
N ASN A 104 12.69 -1.00 0.56
CA ASN A 104 12.21 -2.38 0.72
C ASN A 104 10.70 -2.50 0.94
N ILE A 105 9.88 -1.59 0.40
CA ILE A 105 8.44 -1.55 0.69
C ILE A 105 7.64 -2.81 0.30
N LEU A 106 8.15 -3.65 -0.60
CA LEU A 106 7.45 -4.88 -1.04
C LEU A 106 8.06 -6.18 -0.50
N VAL A 107 8.96 -6.13 0.50
CA VAL A 107 9.63 -7.35 0.99
C VAL A 107 8.90 -8.07 2.11
N ASP A 108 8.10 -7.34 2.90
CA ASP A 108 7.49 -7.89 4.11
C ASP A 108 6.17 -7.21 4.48
N ALA A 109 5.37 -7.92 5.28
CA ALA A 109 4.10 -7.50 5.85
C ALA A 109 3.07 -7.01 4.82
N ASN A 110 3.21 -7.40 3.54
CA ASN A 110 2.24 -7.13 2.48
C ASN A 110 0.92 -7.85 2.80
N LYS A 111 0.01 -7.20 3.54
CA LYS A 111 -1.17 -7.85 4.11
C LYS A 111 -2.43 -7.06 3.83
N TYR A 112 -3.53 -7.76 3.54
CA TYR A 112 -4.84 -7.16 3.33
C TYR A 112 -5.96 -8.02 3.92
N PRO A 113 -7.06 -7.39 4.39
CA PRO A 113 -8.19 -8.13 4.96
C PRO A 113 -9.08 -8.73 3.87
N VAL A 114 -9.58 -9.93 4.11
CA VAL A 114 -10.63 -10.57 3.31
C VAL A 114 -11.95 -10.53 4.10
N TYR A 115 -12.95 -9.90 3.49
CA TYR A 115 -14.27 -9.75 4.08
C TYR A 115 -15.18 -10.91 3.68
N GLY A 116 -15.94 -11.42 4.65
CA GLY A 116 -16.99 -12.39 4.38
C GLY A 116 -18.10 -11.80 3.51
N ASN A 117 -18.74 -12.64 2.70
CA ASN A 117 -19.95 -12.26 2.00
C ASN A 117 -21.07 -12.10 3.04
N THR A 118 -21.62 -10.89 3.16
CA THR A 118 -22.89 -10.70 3.85
C THR A 118 -23.97 -11.29 2.96
N VAL A 119 -24.65 -12.35 3.39
CA VAL A 119 -25.88 -12.79 2.70
C VAL A 119 -26.84 -11.60 2.73
N LYS A 120 -27.08 -10.97 1.58
CA LYS A 120 -28.22 -10.07 1.45
C LYS A 120 -29.46 -10.97 1.47
N SER A 121 -30.08 -11.11 2.65
CA SER A 121 -31.45 -11.61 2.73
C SER A 121 -32.36 -10.59 2.04
N SER A 122 -32.59 -10.75 0.75
CA SER A 122 -33.73 -10.14 0.07
C SER A 122 -34.83 -11.19 -0.05
N VAL A 123 -35.56 -11.40 1.04
CA VAL A 123 -36.92 -11.93 0.96
C VAL A 123 -37.85 -10.74 1.09
N CYS A 124 -38.17 -10.11 -0.04
CA CYS A 124 -39.45 -9.43 -0.16
C CYS A 124 -40.43 -10.47 -0.67
N ALA A 125 -41.04 -11.22 0.25
CA ALA A 125 -42.20 -12.02 -0.10
C ALA A 125 -43.35 -11.04 -0.39
N GLY A 126 -43.71 -10.91 -1.66
CA GLY A 126 -44.87 -10.15 -2.08
C GLY A 126 -46.12 -10.70 -1.40
N GLY A 127 -46.78 -9.87 -0.59
CA GLY A 127 -48.14 -10.11 -0.16
C GLY A 127 -49.06 -10.07 -1.37
N ARG A 128 -49.87 -11.12 -1.51
CA ARG A 128 -51.15 -11.05 -2.21
C ARG A 128 -52.23 -10.80 -1.18
#